data_AF-A0A5C7V6U6-F1
#
_entry.id   AF-A0A5C7V6U6-F1
#
_cell.length_a   1.000
_cell.length_b   1.000
_cell.length_c   1.000
_cell.angle_alpha   90.00
_cell.angle_beta   90.00
_cell.angle_gamma   90.00
#
_symmetry.space_group_name_H-M   'P 1'
#
loop_
_entity.id
_entity.type
_entity.pdbx_description
1 polymer ?
#
loop_
_entity_poly.entity_id
_entity_poly.type
_entity_poly.pdbx_seq_one_letter_code
_entity_poly.pdbx_strand_id
1 'polypeptide(L)' 'MASDELALHAVGVQVVTVRRASGGVAPASDELALAGGDTLVLAGLPAALGAAEAKLLGG' A
#
# COMPACT_ATOMS: atom_id res chain seq x y z
N MET A 1 12.54 -11.93 9.40
CA MET A 1 12.09 -12.58 8.15
C MET A 1 11.30 -11.53 7.39
N ALA A 2 11.78 -11.23 6.17
CA ALA A 2 11.30 -10.27 5.17
C ALA A 2 10.68 -8.96 5.68
N SER A 3 11.52 -7.91 5.77
CA SER A 3 11.03 -6.54 5.62
C SER A 3 10.76 -6.34 4.13
N ASP A 4 9.64 -6.87 3.64
CA ASP A 4 9.21 -6.65 2.26
C ASP A 4 8.82 -5.19 2.10
N GLU A 5 9.75 -4.42 1.57
CA GLU A 5 9.52 -3.05 1.17
C GLU A 5 8.55 -3.09 -0.01
N LEU A 6 7.28 -2.76 0.24
CA LEU A 6 6.26 -2.63 -0.79
C LEU A 6 6.62 -1.44 -1.68
N ALA A 7 7.51 -1.67 -2.65
CA ALA A 7 7.93 -0.70 -3.66
C ALA A 7 6.77 -0.45 -4.65
N LEU A 8 5.69 0.14 -4.16
CA LEU A 8 4.47 0.49 -4.87
C LEU A 8 4.69 1.71 -5.76
N HIS A 9 5.55 2.65 -5.30
CA HIS A 9 5.97 3.80 -6.11
C HIS A 9 6.61 3.37 -7.44
N ALA A 10 7.35 2.25 -7.46
CA ALA A 10 7.99 1.73 -8.66
C ALA A 10 6.99 1.18 -9.70
N VAL A 11 5.73 0.95 -9.31
CA VAL A 11 4.64 0.51 -10.19
C VAL A 11 3.81 1.69 -10.72
N GLY A 12 4.20 2.92 -10.38
CA GLY A 12 3.51 4.13 -10.84
C GLY A 12 2.21 4.44 -10.07
N VAL A 13 2.08 3.92 -8.85
CA VAL A 13 1.00 4.27 -7.93
C VAL A 13 1.54 5.04 -6.73
N GLN A 14 0.73 5.91 -6.16
CA GLN A 14 1.02 6.61 -4.92
C GLN A 14 0.15 6.04 -3.79
N VAL A 15 0.77 5.75 -2.64
CA VAL A 15 0.02 5.49 -1.41
C VAL A 15 -0.40 6.84 -0.83
N VAL A 16 -1.69 7.08 -0.73
CA VAL A 16 -2.24 8.36 -0.29
C VAL A 16 -2.45 8.36 1.22
N THR A 17 -3.11 7.31 1.72
CA THR A 17 -3.38 7.13 3.15
C THR A 17 -3.42 5.66 3.50
N VAL A 18 -3.24 5.38 4.79
CA VAL A 18 -3.52 4.06 5.38
C VAL A 18 -4.60 4.22 6.42
N ARG A 19 -5.70 3.49 6.24
CA ARG A 19 -6.74 3.38 7.27
C ARG A 19 -6.41 2.19 8.14
N ARG A 20 -6.14 2.46 9.42
CA ARG A 20 -5.80 1.44 10.40
C ARG A 20 -7.03 0.58 10.71
N ALA A 21 -6.80 -0.70 10.99
CA ALA A 21 -7.85 -1.61 11.45
C ALA A 21 -8.57 -1.09 12.71
N SER A 22 -7.85 -0.34 13.56
CA SER A 22 -8.39 0.33 14.76
C SER A 22 -9.28 1.54 14.48
N GLY A 23 -9.48 1.91 13.21
CA GLY A 23 -10.36 3.00 12.78
C GLY A 23 -9.67 4.34 12.55
N GLY A 24 -8.37 4.47 12.85
CA GLY A 24 -7.58 5.67 12.58
C GLY A 24 -7.15 5.80 11.11
N VAL A 25 -6.76 7.00 10.69
CA VAL A 25 -6.10 7.24 9.41
C VAL A 25 -4.68 7.73 9.67
N ALA A 26 -3.71 7.13 8.99
CA ALA A 26 -2.31 7.52 9.03
C ALA A 26 -1.87 8.01 7.64
N PRO A 27 -0.99 9.02 7.57
CA PRO A 27 -0.33 9.37 6.31
C PRO A 27 0.51 8.19 5.84
N ALA A 28 0.61 8.04 4.52
CA ALA A 28 1.55 7.09 3.94
C ALA A 28 3.00 7.54 4.25
N SER A 29 3.81 6.60 4.72
CA SER A 29 5.24 6.78 4.98
C SER A 29 5.95 5.47 4.68
N ASP A 30 7.18 5.55 4.19
CA ASP A 30 8.00 4.36 3.90
C ASP A 30 8.38 3.60 5.18
N GLU A 31 8.36 4.27 6.33
CA GLU A 31 8.59 3.66 7.65
C GLU A 31 7.34 2.99 8.22
N LEU A 32 6.19 3.12 7.55
CA LEU A 32 4.91 2.65 8.06
C LEU A 32 4.78 1.14 7.89
N ALA A 33 4.94 0.41 8.99
CA ALA A 33 4.60 -1.00 9.04
C ALA A 33 3.07 -1.21 8.96
N LEU A 34 2.64 -2.03 7.99
CA LEU A 34 1.25 -2.43 7.83
C LEU A 34 0.93 -3.59 8.77
N ALA A 35 -0.23 -3.49 9.42
CA ALA A 35 -0.78 -4.58 10.22
C ALA A 35 -1.92 -5.27 9.46
N GLY A 36 -2.19 -6.53 9.83
CA GLY A 36 -3.36 -7.24 9.30
C GLY A 36 -4.66 -6.47 9.56
N GLY A 37 -5.49 -6.32 8.52
CA GLY A 37 -6.72 -5.56 8.57
C GLY A 37 -6.58 -4.06 8.29
N ASP A 38 -5.35 -3.53 8.16
CA ASP A 38 -5.14 -2.20 7.63
C ASP A 38 -5.59 -2.12 6.17
N THR A 39 -6.05 -0.95 5.75
CA THR A 39 -6.48 -0.68 4.36
C THR A 39 -5.55 0.36 3.75
N LEU A 40 -4.93 0.00 2.62
CA LEU A 40 -4.14 0.92 1.79
C LEU A 40 -5.05 1.66 0.82
N VAL A 41 -4.95 2.99 0.77
CA VAL A 41 -5.60 3.81 -0.25
C VAL A 41 -4.56 4.23 -1.28
N LEU A 42 -4.72 3.75 -2.51
CA LEU A 42 -3.81 4.00 -3.63
C LEU A 42 -4.44 4.94 -4.65
N ALA A 43 -3.62 5.77 -5.28
CA ALA A 43 -3.98 6.58 -6.43
C ALA A 43 -3.01 6.36 -7.58
N GLY A 44 -3.52 6.30 -8.81
CA GLY A 44 -2.73 6.09 -10.01
C GLY A 44 -3.59 5.83 -11.24
N LEU A 45 -2.94 5.59 -12.37
CA LEU A 45 -3.64 5.19 -13.60
C LEU A 45 -4.25 3.79 -13.44
N PRO A 46 -5.35 3.45 -14.14
CA PRO A 46 -6.00 2.15 -14.00
C PRO A 46 -5.06 0.95 -14.20
N ALA A 47 -4.20 1.01 -15.22
CA ALA A 47 -3.23 -0.06 -15.49
C ALA A 47 -2.18 -0.21 -14.36
N ALA A 48 -1.75 0.90 -13.76
CA ALA A 48 -0.81 0.91 -12.65
C ALA A 48 -1.45 0.36 -11.36
N LEU A 49 -2.72 0.70 -11.10
CA LEU A 49 -3.49 0.16 -9.97
C LEU A 49 -3.68 -1.36 -10.08
N GLY A 50 -3.97 -1.87 -11.28
CA GLY A 50 -4.07 -3.32 -11.51
C GLY A 50 -2.75 -4.05 -11.27
N ALA A 51 -1.63 -3.47 -11.71
CA ALA A 51 -0.30 -4.03 -11.43
C ALA A 51 0.06 -3.99 -9.93
N ALA A 52 -0.32 -2.91 -9.23
CA ALA A 52 -0.14 -2.79 -7.79
C ALA A 52 -1.00 -3.83 -7.02
N GLU A 53 -2.25 -4.03 -7.42
CA GLU A 53 -3.12 -5.07 -6.85
C GLU A 53 -2.54 -6.48 -7.03
N ALA A 54 -2.08 -6.81 -8.24
CA ALA A 54 -1.42 -8.09 -8.49
C ALA A 54 -0.17 -8.31 -7.61
N LYS A 55 0.63 -7.26 -7.41
CA LYS A 55 1.80 -7.29 -6.52
C LYS A 55 1.41 -7.48 -5.05
N LEU A 56 0.32 -6.84 -4.61
CA LEU A 56 -0.19 -6.93 -3.23
C LEU A 56 -0.80 -8.30 -2.91
N LEU A 57 -1.52 -8.90 -3.86
CA LEU A 57 -2.17 -10.19 -3.70
C LEU A 57 -1.23 -11.38 -3.96
N GLY A 58 -0.13 -11.14 -4.69
CA GLY A 58 0.89 -12.15 -4.99
C GLY A 58 2.10 -12.14 -4.05
N GLY A 59 2.10 -11.28 -3.03
CA GLY A 59 3.13 -11.22 -1.98
C GLY A 59 3.18 -12.49 -1.13
#